data_AF-A0A2E7PPH5-F1
#
_entry.id   AF-A0A2E7PPH5-F1
#
_cell.length_a   1.000
_cell.length_b   1.000
_cell.length_c   1.000
_cell.angle_alpha   90.00
_cell.angle_beta   90.00
_cell.angle_gamma   90.00
#
_symmetry.space_group_name_H-M   'P 1'
#
loop_
_entity.id
_entity.type
_entity.pdbx_description
1 polymer ?
#
loop_
_entity_poly.entity_id
_entity_poly.type
_entity_poly.pdbx_seq_one_letter_code
_entity_poly.pdbx_strand_id
1 'polypeptide(L)'
;MADDRAPDPPFKPEHFVRHDSADDAEFYVQERMVQHIDNAGRGALAAFYAEHLPAGGRILDLMSSWVSHLPADIEFANVAGLGMNRAELEANPRLTEARVHDLNADPRLPYGDGIFDVCLIALSVQYLIRPLEVFAEIARVLAPGGLCIVSFSNRCFPTKAVAIWLELGDAEHAGLVGAYFCHAGGFSEPVGLNLSASGVLGDPLLVVTANKI
;
A
#
# COMPACT_ATOMS: atom_id res chain seq x y z
N MET A 1 3.12 -10.82 -42.09
CA MET A 1 3.93 -11.33 -40.97
C MET A 1 3.46 -10.58 -39.75
N ALA A 2 2.79 -11.26 -38.81
CA ALA A 2 2.47 -10.65 -37.53
C ALA A 2 3.79 -10.45 -36.78
N ASP A 3 3.98 -9.26 -36.22
CA ASP A 3 5.15 -8.92 -35.41
C ASP A 3 5.09 -9.77 -34.14
N ASP A 4 5.90 -10.83 -34.10
CA ASP A 4 5.99 -11.81 -33.01
C ASP A 4 6.80 -11.27 -31.81
N ARG A 5 7.00 -9.95 -31.74
CA ARG A 5 7.62 -9.30 -30.59
C ARG A 5 6.65 -9.35 -29.43
N ALA A 6 7.10 -9.94 -28.32
CA ALA A 6 6.47 -9.76 -27.03
C ALA A 6 6.22 -8.25 -26.82
N PRO A 7 5.02 -7.84 -26.34
CA PRO A 7 4.76 -6.45 -26.04
C PRO A 7 5.84 -5.93 -25.09
N ASP A 8 6.24 -4.67 -25.28
CA ASP A 8 7.19 -4.03 -24.38
C ASP A 8 6.68 -4.15 -22.93
N PRO A 9 7.57 -4.38 -21.96
CA PRO A 9 7.16 -4.47 -20.56
C PRO A 9 6.47 -3.17 -20.16
N PRO A 10 5.40 -3.25 -19.34
CA PRO A 10 4.57 -2.09 -19.01
C PRO A 10 5.33 -1.02 -18.22
N PHE A 11 6.43 -1.41 -17.57
CA PHE A 11 7.31 -0.51 -16.84
C PHE A 11 8.77 -0.74 -17.24
N LYS A 12 9.54 0.34 -17.25
CA LYS A 12 10.98 0.30 -17.50
C LYS A 12 11.73 0.40 -16.16
N PRO A 13 12.96 -0.14 -16.05
CA PRO A 13 13.75 -0.05 -14.82
C PRO A 13 13.93 1.39 -14.31
N GLU A 14 14.08 2.37 -15.21
CA GLU A 14 14.19 3.79 -14.85
C GLU A 14 12.98 4.35 -14.11
N HIS A 15 11.79 3.74 -14.24
CA HIS A 15 10.61 4.17 -13.50
C HIS A 15 10.76 3.96 -11.98
N PHE A 16 11.57 2.98 -11.58
CA PHE A 16 11.70 2.54 -10.18
C PHE A 16 13.02 2.97 -9.52
N VAL A 17 13.82 3.80 -10.20
CA VAL A 17 15.01 4.40 -9.57
C VAL A 17 14.59 5.45 -8.54
N ARG A 18 15.45 5.68 -7.55
CA ARG A 18 15.26 6.66 -6.49
C ARG A 18 16.44 7.62 -6.48
N HIS A 19 16.23 8.85 -6.02
CA HIS A 19 17.33 9.80 -5.83
C HIS A 19 18.30 9.29 -4.75
N ASP A 20 17.76 8.75 -3.66
CA ASP A 20 18.52 8.05 -2.62
C ASP A 20 18.32 6.53 -2.79
N SER A 21 19.35 5.89 -3.34
CA SER A 21 19.43 4.44 -3.54
C SER A 21 20.10 3.70 -2.37
N ALA A 22 20.44 4.39 -1.27
CA ALA A 22 20.98 3.73 -0.08
C ALA A 22 19.97 2.75 0.51
N ASP A 23 20.48 1.84 1.35
CA ASP A 23 19.71 0.81 2.02
C ASP A 23 18.51 1.41 2.78
N ASP A 24 17.34 0.80 2.64
CA ASP A 24 16.12 1.26 3.31
C ASP A 24 16.20 1.01 4.81
N ALA A 25 16.89 -0.06 5.24
CA ALA A 25 17.13 -0.32 6.66
C ALA A 25 17.80 0.88 7.35
N GLU A 26 18.73 1.56 6.68
CA GLU A 26 19.41 2.77 7.21
C GLU A 26 18.44 3.95 7.33
N PHE A 27 17.58 4.17 6.32
CA PHE A 27 16.63 5.29 6.30
C PHE A 27 15.51 5.15 7.34
N TYR A 28 15.08 3.91 7.60
CA TYR A 28 14.00 3.59 8.52
C TYR A 28 14.46 3.28 9.96
N VAL A 29 15.76 3.38 10.27
CA VAL A 29 16.26 3.27 11.67
C VAL A 29 15.60 4.31 12.58
N GLN A 30 15.51 5.56 12.11
CA GLN A 30 14.91 6.65 12.87
C GLN A 30 13.38 6.52 12.84
N GLU A 31 12.79 6.35 14.01
CA GLU A 31 11.34 6.34 14.18
C GLU A 31 10.72 7.69 13.82
N ARG A 32 9.52 7.63 13.24
CA ARG A 32 8.74 8.77 12.80
C ARG A 32 7.31 8.61 13.32
N MET A 33 7.14 8.86 14.60
CA MET A 33 5.85 8.87 15.30
C MET A 33 5.01 10.12 14.94
N VAL A 34 4.80 10.36 13.65
CA VAL A 34 4.07 11.51 13.10
C VAL A 34 2.85 11.04 12.31
N GLN A 35 1.88 11.94 12.15
CA GLN A 35 0.73 11.70 11.27
C GLN A 35 1.11 12.09 9.84
N HIS A 36 0.91 11.19 8.88
CA HIS A 36 1.34 11.38 7.49
C HIS A 36 0.34 12.12 6.61
N ILE A 37 -0.90 12.28 7.08
CA ILE A 37 -1.96 13.09 6.47
C ILE A 37 -2.73 13.84 7.57
N ASP A 38 -3.40 14.93 7.18
CA ASP A 38 -4.23 15.72 8.10
C ASP A 38 -5.41 14.94 8.71
N ASN A 39 -6.06 15.54 9.72
CA ASN A 39 -7.18 14.90 10.43
C ASN A 39 -8.39 14.61 9.52
N ALA A 40 -8.62 15.42 8.48
CA ALA A 40 -9.74 15.21 7.57
C ALA A 40 -9.47 13.96 6.70
N GLY A 41 -8.26 13.83 6.15
CA GLY A 41 -7.83 12.63 5.44
C GLY A 41 -7.87 11.38 6.31
N ARG A 42 -7.40 11.47 7.56
CA ARG A 42 -7.49 10.36 8.53
C ARG A 42 -8.93 9.92 8.77
N GLY A 43 -9.84 10.88 8.95
CA GLY A 43 -11.27 10.61 9.14
C GLY A 43 -11.91 9.98 7.90
N ALA A 44 -11.60 10.50 6.71
CA ALA A 44 -12.09 9.97 5.45
C ALA A 44 -11.61 8.52 5.20
N LEU A 45 -10.32 8.23 5.47
CA LEU A 45 -9.79 6.87 5.33
C LEU A 45 -10.42 5.90 6.33
N ALA A 46 -10.59 6.31 7.59
CA ALA A 46 -11.23 5.47 8.60
C ALA A 46 -12.70 5.20 8.26
N ALA A 47 -13.44 6.19 7.75
CA ALA A 47 -14.82 6.01 7.28
C ALA A 47 -14.89 5.06 6.09
N PHE A 48 -14.00 5.21 5.12
CA PHE A 48 -13.89 4.29 4.00
C PHE A 48 -13.61 2.85 4.46
N TYR A 49 -12.68 2.66 5.39
CA TYR A 49 -12.41 1.35 5.98
C TYR A 49 -13.63 0.79 6.74
N ALA A 50 -14.41 1.61 7.45
CA ALA A 50 -15.61 1.14 8.14
C ALA A 50 -16.66 0.54 7.19
N GLU A 51 -16.73 1.04 5.94
CA GLU A 51 -17.67 0.56 4.92
C GLU A 51 -17.19 -0.71 4.21
N HIS A 52 -15.87 -0.94 4.13
CA HIS A 52 -15.27 -1.96 3.25
C HIS A 52 -14.61 -3.12 4.01
N LEU A 53 -14.22 -2.92 5.28
CA LEU A 53 -13.54 -3.96 6.05
C LEU A 53 -14.56 -4.89 6.74
N PRO A 54 -14.46 -6.21 6.56
CA PRO A 54 -15.35 -7.15 7.23
C PRO A 54 -15.02 -7.21 8.72
N ALA A 55 -16.04 -7.04 9.56
CA ALA A 55 -15.92 -7.31 11.00
C ALA A 55 -15.46 -8.76 11.22
N GLY A 56 -14.49 -8.96 12.12
CA GLY A 56 -13.86 -10.26 12.34
C GLY A 56 -12.91 -10.71 11.21
N GLY A 57 -12.61 -9.86 10.22
CA GLY A 57 -11.67 -10.17 9.14
C GLY A 57 -10.21 -10.30 9.61
N ARG A 58 -9.39 -10.97 8.81
CA ARG A 58 -7.93 -11.07 8.95
C ARG A 58 -7.28 -10.02 8.05
N ILE A 59 -6.65 -9.03 8.67
CA ILE A 59 -6.11 -7.84 8.00
C ILE A 59 -4.59 -7.93 7.92
N LEU A 60 -4.02 -7.71 6.75
CA LEU A 60 -2.61 -7.40 6.56
C LEU A 60 -2.47 -5.88 6.37
N ASP A 61 -1.84 -5.21 7.31
CA ASP A 61 -1.41 -3.81 7.18
C ASP A 61 0.04 -3.81 6.66
N LEU A 62 0.20 -3.59 5.36
CA LEU A 62 1.45 -3.72 4.63
C LEU A 62 2.12 -2.34 4.49
N MET A 63 3.45 -2.32 4.72
CA MET A 63 4.22 -1.08 4.88
C MET A 63 3.71 -0.23 6.07
N SER A 64 3.32 -0.93 7.14
CA SER A 64 2.75 -0.37 8.35
C SER A 64 3.77 0.40 9.19
N SER A 65 3.24 1.21 10.10
CA SER A 65 3.94 2.02 11.08
C SER A 65 3.11 2.03 12.38
N TRP A 66 3.14 3.10 13.15
CA TRP A 66 2.45 3.23 14.44
C TRP A 66 0.94 3.53 14.33
N VAL A 67 0.40 3.76 13.13
CA VAL A 67 -1.03 4.02 12.87
C VAL A 67 -1.51 3.27 11.62
N SER A 68 -2.53 2.43 11.76
CA SER A 68 -3.16 1.69 10.65
C SER A 68 -4.42 2.33 10.07
N HIS A 69 -4.87 3.48 10.61
CA HIS A 69 -6.11 4.18 10.23
C HIS A 69 -7.41 3.36 10.34
N LEU A 70 -7.36 2.21 11.02
CA LEU A 70 -8.50 1.33 11.22
C LEU A 70 -9.61 2.01 12.06
N PRO A 71 -10.90 1.79 11.74
CA PRO A 71 -12.02 2.30 12.52
C PRO A 71 -12.01 1.72 13.94
N ALA A 72 -12.27 2.56 14.95
CA ALA A 72 -12.06 2.22 16.36
C ALA A 72 -13.11 1.24 16.92
N ASP A 73 -14.25 1.11 16.25
CA ASP A 73 -15.44 0.37 16.65
C ASP A 73 -15.59 -0.98 15.92
N ILE A 74 -14.63 -1.34 15.07
CA ILE A 74 -14.60 -2.64 14.38
C ILE A 74 -13.51 -3.52 14.97
N GLU A 75 -13.95 -4.68 15.47
CA GLU A 75 -13.09 -5.76 15.93
C GLU A 75 -12.68 -6.63 14.73
N PHE A 76 -11.39 -6.98 14.67
CA PHE A 76 -10.81 -7.85 13.64
C PHE A 76 -10.27 -9.11 14.29
N ALA A 77 -10.31 -10.25 13.60
CA ALA A 77 -9.78 -11.50 14.15
C ALA A 77 -8.25 -11.46 14.27
N ASN A 78 -7.59 -10.77 13.34
CA ASN A 78 -6.16 -10.56 13.32
C ASN A 78 -5.86 -9.28 12.52
N VAL A 79 -4.87 -8.53 12.97
CA VAL A 79 -4.24 -7.43 12.24
C VAL A 79 -2.74 -7.67 12.27
N ALA A 80 -2.18 -8.09 11.14
CA ALA A 80 -0.75 -8.31 10.97
C ALA A 80 -0.12 -7.06 10.35
N GLY A 81 0.77 -6.41 11.10
CA GLY A 81 1.52 -5.27 10.60
C GLY A 81 2.89 -5.69 10.08
N LEU A 82 3.20 -5.31 8.84
CA LEU A 82 4.52 -5.50 8.25
C LEU A 82 5.09 -4.14 7.87
N GLY A 83 6.22 -3.76 8.45
CA GLY A 83 6.85 -2.46 8.24
C GLY A 83 8.36 -2.47 8.40
N MET A 84 8.99 -1.29 8.40
CA MET A 84 10.45 -1.17 8.43
C MET A 84 11.02 -0.76 9.80
N ASN A 85 10.21 -0.17 10.67
CA ASN A 85 10.66 0.30 11.98
C ASN A 85 9.98 -0.48 13.11
N ARG A 86 10.77 -1.17 13.94
CA ARG A 86 10.26 -1.98 15.05
C ARG A 86 9.52 -1.15 16.10
N ALA A 87 10.05 0.00 16.48
CA ALA A 87 9.46 0.85 17.52
C ALA A 87 8.11 1.40 17.07
N GLU A 88 7.99 1.81 15.80
CA GLU A 88 6.71 2.22 15.21
C GLU A 88 5.68 1.10 15.25
N LEU A 89 6.04 -0.10 14.81
CA LEU A 89 5.12 -1.24 14.83
C LEU A 89 4.70 -1.63 16.25
N GLU A 90 5.63 -1.63 17.22
CA GLU A 90 5.33 -1.93 18.63
C GLU A 90 4.45 -0.86 19.30
N ALA A 91 4.51 0.39 18.82
CA ALA A 91 3.65 1.46 19.29
C ALA A 91 2.24 1.45 18.67
N ASN A 92 1.99 0.63 17.65
CA ASN A 92 0.69 0.58 16.99
C ASN A 92 -0.32 -0.24 17.82
N PRO A 93 -1.34 0.40 18.42
CA PRO A 93 -2.27 -0.29 19.31
C PRO A 93 -3.24 -1.22 18.59
N ARG A 94 -3.28 -1.18 17.25
CA ARG A 94 -4.20 -2.00 16.45
C ARG A 94 -3.59 -3.32 16.00
N LEU A 95 -2.27 -3.46 16.04
CA LEU A 95 -1.59 -4.66 15.56
C LEU A 95 -1.70 -5.80 16.58
N THR A 96 -2.04 -6.98 16.08
CA THR A 96 -2.01 -8.24 16.84
C THR A 96 -0.73 -9.03 16.62
N GLU A 97 -0.05 -8.79 15.50
CA GLU A 97 1.34 -9.20 15.26
C GLU A 97 2.08 -8.10 14.48
N ALA A 98 3.40 -8.03 14.67
CA ALA A 98 4.26 -7.04 14.04
C ALA A 98 5.52 -7.72 13.48
N ARG A 99 5.86 -7.43 12.24
CA ARG A 99 7.07 -7.95 11.58
C ARG A 99 7.84 -6.84 10.88
N VAL A 100 9.13 -6.75 11.18
CA VAL A 100 10.06 -5.93 10.40
C VAL A 100 10.45 -6.71 9.16
N HIS A 101 10.18 -6.17 7.98
CA HIS A 101 10.50 -6.83 6.71
C HIS A 101 10.62 -5.80 5.58
N ASP A 102 11.72 -5.89 4.84
CA ASP A 102 12.05 -5.02 3.72
C ASP A 102 11.60 -5.65 2.41
N LEU A 103 10.50 -5.12 1.86
CA LEU A 103 9.90 -5.57 0.60
C LEU A 103 10.76 -5.23 -0.62
N ASN A 104 11.63 -4.21 -0.53
CA ASN A 104 12.51 -3.83 -1.62
C ASN A 104 13.72 -4.78 -1.69
N ALA A 105 14.18 -5.29 -0.55
CA ALA A 105 15.18 -6.35 -0.48
C ALA A 105 14.60 -7.74 -0.83
N ASP A 106 13.47 -8.10 -0.22
CA ASP A 106 12.77 -9.37 -0.43
C ASP A 106 11.25 -9.15 -0.51
N PRO A 107 10.62 -9.20 -1.71
CA PRO A 107 9.19 -8.97 -1.85
C PRO A 107 8.34 -10.15 -1.35
N ARG A 108 8.96 -11.29 -1.00
CA ARG A 108 8.26 -12.50 -0.57
C ARG A 108 7.65 -12.30 0.81
N LEU A 109 6.33 -12.18 0.87
CA LEU A 109 5.62 -11.99 2.12
C LEU A 109 5.74 -13.25 3.02
N PRO A 110 6.11 -13.12 4.31
CA PRO A 110 6.40 -14.23 5.21
C PRO A 110 5.14 -14.91 5.78
N TYR A 111 4.17 -15.18 4.90
CA TYR A 111 2.83 -15.65 5.20
C TYR A 111 2.41 -16.76 4.24
N GLY A 112 1.52 -17.65 4.71
CA GLY A 112 0.91 -18.68 3.87
C GLY A 112 -0.04 -18.11 2.82
N ASP A 113 -0.48 -18.95 1.91
CA ASP A 113 -1.43 -18.59 0.86
C ASP A 113 -2.84 -18.42 1.45
N GLY A 114 -3.59 -17.42 1.00
CA GLY A 114 -5.01 -17.30 1.36
C GLY A 114 -5.33 -17.00 2.83
N ILE A 115 -4.37 -16.48 3.59
CA ILE A 115 -4.53 -16.31 5.04
C ILE A 115 -5.13 -14.95 5.44
N PHE A 116 -5.20 -13.97 4.54
CA PHE A 116 -5.79 -12.66 4.81
C PHE A 116 -7.07 -12.43 4.00
N ASP A 117 -8.01 -11.72 4.59
CA ASP A 117 -9.25 -11.30 3.92
C ASP A 117 -9.07 -9.91 3.28
N VAL A 118 -8.23 -9.06 3.90
CA VAL A 118 -7.90 -7.74 3.38
C VAL A 118 -6.40 -7.43 3.50
N CYS A 119 -5.83 -6.79 2.49
CA CYS A 119 -4.50 -6.18 2.53
C CYS A 119 -4.62 -4.66 2.36
N LEU A 120 -3.99 -3.91 3.24
CA LEU A 120 -3.95 -2.45 3.24
C LEU A 120 -2.53 -1.99 2.92
N ILE A 121 -2.40 -0.97 2.06
CA ILE A 121 -1.17 -0.19 1.92
C ILE A 121 -1.57 1.27 2.11
N ALA A 122 -1.27 1.82 3.29
CA ALA A 122 -1.59 3.21 3.60
C ALA A 122 -0.36 4.11 3.41
N LEU A 123 -0.47 5.07 2.49
CA LEU A 123 0.45 6.20 2.29
C LEU A 123 1.91 5.81 1.98
N SER A 124 2.13 4.60 1.44
CA SER A 124 3.46 4.00 1.35
C SER A 124 3.81 3.37 0.00
N VAL A 125 2.85 3.17 -0.91
CA VAL A 125 3.07 2.47 -2.19
C VAL A 125 4.17 3.11 -3.06
N GLN A 126 4.36 4.42 -2.93
CA GLN A 126 5.35 5.21 -3.67
C GLN A 126 6.81 4.84 -3.39
N TYR A 127 7.08 4.00 -2.39
CA TYR A 127 8.43 3.59 -2.01
C TYR A 127 8.82 2.20 -2.55
N LEU A 128 7.92 1.49 -3.24
CA LEU A 128 8.19 0.16 -3.79
C LEU A 128 9.01 0.23 -5.08
N ILE A 129 10.20 -0.35 -5.08
CA ILE A 129 11.04 -0.49 -6.28
C ILE A 129 10.75 -1.78 -7.07
N ARG A 130 9.98 -2.71 -6.47
CA ARG A 130 9.54 -3.99 -7.06
C ARG A 130 8.02 -4.19 -6.93
N PRO A 131 7.17 -3.25 -7.37
CA PRO A 131 5.75 -3.27 -7.07
C PRO A 131 5.03 -4.50 -7.65
N LEU A 132 5.39 -4.96 -8.85
CA LEU A 132 4.71 -6.12 -9.45
C LEU A 132 4.92 -7.41 -8.65
N GLU A 133 6.11 -7.60 -8.09
CA GLU A 133 6.43 -8.78 -7.28
C GLU A 133 5.72 -8.72 -5.93
N VAL A 134 5.69 -7.53 -5.31
CA VAL A 134 4.94 -7.30 -4.07
C VAL A 134 3.45 -7.51 -4.28
N PHE A 135 2.86 -6.99 -5.35
CA PHE A 135 1.44 -7.17 -5.65
C PHE A 135 1.09 -8.63 -5.97
N ALA A 136 1.96 -9.36 -6.67
CA ALA A 136 1.79 -10.79 -6.87
C ALA A 136 1.79 -11.57 -5.54
N GLU A 137 2.64 -11.16 -4.59
CA GLU A 137 2.64 -11.73 -3.24
C GLU A 137 1.40 -11.33 -2.42
N ILE A 138 0.89 -10.11 -2.57
CA ILE A 138 -0.40 -9.70 -2.00
C ILE A 138 -1.51 -10.62 -2.52
N ALA A 139 -1.57 -10.84 -3.84
CA ALA A 139 -2.53 -11.78 -4.42
C ALA A 139 -2.35 -13.18 -3.84
N ARG A 140 -1.13 -13.67 -3.63
CA ARG A 140 -0.89 -14.99 -3.03
C ARG A 140 -1.45 -15.10 -1.61
N VAL A 141 -1.18 -14.12 -0.74
CA VAL A 141 -1.59 -14.18 0.68
C VAL A 141 -3.06 -13.86 0.91
N LEU A 142 -3.74 -13.18 -0.01
CA LEU A 142 -5.18 -12.94 0.09
C LEU A 142 -5.99 -14.21 -0.17
N ALA A 143 -7.06 -14.42 0.58
CA ALA A 143 -8.08 -15.43 0.30
C ALA A 143 -8.78 -15.12 -1.03
N PRO A 144 -9.34 -16.12 -1.75
CA PRO A 144 -10.15 -15.85 -2.94
C PRO A 144 -11.26 -14.83 -2.65
N GLY A 145 -11.38 -13.80 -3.49
CA GLY A 145 -12.29 -12.67 -3.26
C GLY A 145 -11.80 -11.63 -2.23
N GLY A 146 -10.66 -11.85 -1.57
CA GLY A 146 -10.07 -10.93 -0.61
C GLY A 146 -9.72 -9.58 -1.24
N LEU A 147 -9.79 -8.51 -0.44
CA LEU A 147 -9.70 -7.13 -0.92
C LEU A 147 -8.29 -6.58 -0.71
N CYS A 148 -7.72 -5.93 -1.71
CA CYS A 148 -6.55 -5.07 -1.55
C CYS A 148 -6.97 -3.61 -1.65
N ILE A 149 -6.53 -2.78 -0.70
CA ILE A 149 -6.80 -1.35 -0.64
C ILE A 149 -5.47 -0.61 -0.55
N VAL A 150 -5.19 0.21 -1.57
CA VAL A 150 -4.00 1.07 -1.60
C VAL A 150 -4.48 2.51 -1.49
N SER A 151 -4.12 3.19 -0.40
CA SER A 151 -4.42 4.61 -0.19
C SER A 151 -3.15 5.45 -0.24
N PHE A 152 -3.24 6.64 -0.82
CA PHE A 152 -2.09 7.53 -0.96
C PHE A 152 -2.52 9.00 -0.99
N SER A 153 -1.54 9.85 -0.71
CA SER A 153 -1.63 11.30 -0.77
C SER A 153 -0.41 11.83 -1.54
N ASN A 154 -0.32 13.14 -1.74
CA ASN A 154 0.81 13.77 -2.40
C ASN A 154 2.03 13.99 -1.48
N ARG A 155 1.89 13.72 -0.17
CA ARG A 155 3.00 13.78 0.79
C ARG A 155 3.85 12.52 0.70
N CYS A 156 5.15 12.69 0.45
CA CYS A 156 6.12 11.60 0.47
C CYS A 156 7.50 12.09 0.92
N PHE A 157 8.43 11.15 1.11
CA PHE A 157 9.87 11.44 1.15
C PHE A 157 10.41 11.46 -0.29
N PRO A 158 10.66 12.64 -0.90
CA PRO A 158 10.95 12.69 -2.33
C PRO A 158 12.24 11.97 -2.71
N THR A 159 13.19 11.85 -1.78
CA THR A 159 14.44 11.13 -2.04
C THR A 159 14.26 9.62 -2.12
N LYS A 160 13.25 9.06 -1.44
CA LYS A 160 12.96 7.61 -1.41
C LYS A 160 11.78 7.20 -2.29
N ALA A 161 10.98 8.14 -2.79
CA ALA A 161 9.94 7.83 -3.76
C ALA A 161 10.57 7.42 -5.10
N VAL A 162 9.91 6.50 -5.82
CA VAL A 162 10.34 6.08 -7.16
C VAL A 162 10.14 7.19 -8.20
N ALA A 163 11.00 7.25 -9.21
CA ALA A 163 11.01 8.29 -10.24
C ALA A 163 9.63 8.49 -10.90
N ILE A 164 8.97 7.40 -11.29
CA ILE A 164 7.64 7.48 -11.91
C ILE A 164 6.60 8.11 -10.99
N TRP A 165 6.72 7.95 -9.66
CA TRP A 165 5.80 8.62 -8.74
C TRP A 165 6.00 10.13 -8.73
N LEU A 166 7.26 10.58 -8.78
CA LEU A 166 7.61 12.01 -8.74
C LEU A 166 7.26 12.76 -10.03
N GLU A 167 7.11 12.04 -11.15
CA GLU A 167 6.78 12.61 -12.46
C GLU A 167 5.27 12.73 -12.71
N LEU A 168 4.44 12.08 -11.89
CA LEU A 168 3.00 11.99 -12.06
C LEU A 168 2.23 12.88 -11.06
N GLY A 169 1.05 13.35 -11.46
CA GLY A 169 0.09 13.99 -10.57
C GLY A 169 -0.89 12.99 -9.93
N ASP A 170 -1.70 13.47 -8.98
CA ASP A 170 -2.61 12.65 -8.16
C ASP A 170 -3.52 11.69 -8.96
N ALA A 171 -4.12 12.17 -10.07
CA ALA A 171 -4.98 11.34 -10.91
C ALA A 171 -4.20 10.25 -11.66
N GLU A 172 -2.97 10.53 -12.02
CA GLU A 172 -2.08 9.59 -12.71
C GLU A 172 -1.49 8.57 -11.74
N HIS A 173 -1.30 8.91 -10.46
CA HIS A 173 -0.94 7.95 -9.41
C HIS A 173 -1.99 6.85 -9.27
N ALA A 174 -3.29 7.18 -9.36
CA ALA A 174 -4.34 6.16 -9.36
C ALA A 174 -4.23 5.21 -10.57
N GLY A 175 -3.91 5.75 -11.75
CA GLY A 175 -3.63 4.95 -12.94
C GLY A 175 -2.40 4.06 -12.77
N LEU A 176 -1.32 4.57 -12.16
CA LEU A 176 -0.11 3.82 -11.86
C LEU A 176 -0.37 2.64 -10.93
N VAL A 177 -1.10 2.86 -9.83
CA VAL A 177 -1.46 1.79 -8.88
C VAL A 177 -2.42 0.79 -9.53
N GLY A 178 -3.37 1.24 -10.35
CA GLY A 178 -4.21 0.35 -11.15
C GLY A 178 -3.38 -0.52 -12.10
N ALA A 179 -2.36 0.05 -12.74
CA ALA A 179 -1.45 -0.70 -13.59
C ALA A 179 -0.63 -1.74 -12.79
N TYR A 180 -0.28 -1.49 -11.52
CA TYR A 180 0.33 -2.52 -10.67
C TYR A 180 -0.59 -3.71 -10.44
N PHE A 181 -1.87 -3.47 -10.13
CA PHE A 181 -2.87 -4.55 -10.01
C PHE A 181 -3.00 -5.36 -11.30
N CYS A 182 -3.16 -4.68 -12.44
CA CYS A 182 -3.35 -5.32 -13.74
C CYS A 182 -2.13 -6.16 -14.16
N HIS A 183 -0.92 -5.63 -13.97
CA HIS A 183 0.30 -6.27 -14.47
C HIS A 183 0.91 -7.28 -13.50
N ALA A 184 0.62 -7.21 -12.19
CA ALA A 184 0.97 -8.27 -11.26
C ALA A 184 0.11 -9.54 -11.48
N GLY A 185 -1.13 -9.35 -11.96
CA GLY A 185 -2.10 -10.42 -12.15
C GLY A 185 -2.71 -10.93 -10.84
N GLY A 186 -3.77 -11.74 -10.96
CA GLY A 186 -4.46 -12.30 -9.79
C GLY A 186 -5.48 -11.38 -9.14
N PHE A 187 -5.78 -10.22 -9.74
CA PHE A 187 -6.76 -9.26 -9.26
C PHE A 187 -7.83 -8.95 -10.30
N SER A 188 -9.01 -8.54 -9.83
CA SER A 188 -10.08 -7.95 -10.63
C SER A 188 -9.66 -6.61 -11.22
N GLU A 189 -10.50 -6.08 -12.11
CA GLU A 189 -10.35 -4.70 -12.58
C GLU A 189 -10.26 -3.74 -11.38
N PRO A 190 -9.21 -2.88 -11.30
CA PRO A 190 -9.04 -1.97 -10.18
C PRO A 190 -10.02 -0.80 -10.24
N VAL A 191 -10.46 -0.34 -9.08
CA VAL A 191 -11.37 0.80 -8.93
C VAL A 191 -10.69 1.93 -8.16
N GLY A 192 -10.58 3.09 -8.79
CA GLY A 192 -10.05 4.32 -8.19
C GLY A 192 -11.13 5.24 -7.63
N LEU A 193 -10.93 5.75 -6.42
CA LEU A 193 -11.82 6.69 -5.74
C LEU A 193 -11.03 7.87 -5.18
N ASN A 194 -11.60 9.06 -5.25
CA ASN A 194 -11.07 10.25 -4.58
C ASN A 194 -11.85 10.51 -3.29
N LEU A 195 -11.19 10.39 -2.15
CA LEU A 195 -11.74 10.59 -0.81
C LEU A 195 -11.43 11.99 -0.24
N SER A 196 -10.83 12.87 -1.03
CA SER A 196 -10.46 14.22 -0.59
C SER A 196 -11.70 14.98 -0.10
N ALA A 197 -11.60 15.60 1.07
CA ALA A 197 -12.71 16.34 1.66
C ALA A 197 -13.10 17.53 0.77
N SER A 198 -14.34 17.49 0.25
CA SER A 198 -14.85 18.56 -0.61
C SER A 198 -14.98 19.88 0.16
N GLY A 199 -14.42 20.97 -0.38
CA GLY A 199 -14.56 22.32 0.19
C GLY A 199 -13.68 22.63 1.40
N VAL A 200 -12.78 21.72 1.79
CA VAL A 200 -11.76 21.92 2.84
C VAL A 200 -10.39 21.95 2.18
N LEU A 201 -9.55 22.93 2.54
CA LEU A 201 -8.12 22.90 2.20
C LEU A 201 -7.48 21.78 3.02
N GLY A 202 -7.08 20.70 2.36
CA GLY A 202 -6.51 19.52 3.00
C GLY A 202 -5.67 18.70 2.03
N ASP A 203 -4.96 17.71 2.57
CA ASP A 203 -4.18 16.78 1.76
C ASP A 203 -5.11 15.98 0.85
N PRO A 204 -4.77 15.77 -0.44
CA PRO A 204 -5.54 14.88 -1.29
C PRO A 204 -5.47 13.46 -0.73
N LEU A 205 -6.55 12.71 -0.84
CA LEU A 205 -6.59 11.31 -0.47
C LEU A 205 -7.27 10.52 -1.59
N LEU A 206 -6.51 9.61 -2.20
CA LEU A 206 -7.02 8.70 -3.21
C LEU A 206 -6.88 7.27 -2.70
N VAL A 207 -7.77 6.42 -3.20
CA VAL A 207 -7.77 4.99 -2.94
C VAL A 207 -7.94 4.24 -4.24
N VAL A 208 -7.16 3.18 -4.42
CA VAL A 208 -7.36 2.19 -5.49
C VAL A 208 -7.57 0.83 -4.84
N THR A 209 -8.63 0.13 -5.26
CA THR A 209 -8.97 -1.19 -4.73
C THR A 209 -9.05 -2.24 -5.84
N ALA A 210 -8.77 -3.49 -5.49
CA ALA A 210 -9.08 -4.64 -6.34
C ALA A 210 -9.28 -5.89 -5.48
N ASN A 211 -10.12 -6.82 -5.94
CA ASN A 211 -10.32 -8.11 -5.28
C ASN A 211 -9.42 -9.17 -5.91
N LYS A 212 -8.94 -10.12 -5.12
CA LYS A 212 -8.28 -11.32 -5.64
C LYS A 212 -9.26 -12.18 -6.46
N ILE A 213 -8.83 -12.64 -7.63
CA ILE A 213 -9.54 -13.63 -8.48
C ILE A 213 -9.24 -15.06 -8.03
#